data_AF-A0A7Y2C0H0-F1
#
_entry.id   AF-A0A7Y2C0H0-F1
#
_cell.length_a   1.000
_cell.length_b   1.000
_cell.length_c   1.000
_cell.angle_alpha   90.00
_cell.angle_beta   90.00
_cell.angle_gamma   90.00
#
_symmetry.space_group_name_H-M   'P 1'
#
loop_
_entity.id
_entity.type
_entity.pdbx_description
1 polymer ?
#
loop_
_entity_poly.entity_id
_entity_poly.type
_entity_poly.pdbx_seq_one_letter_code
_entity_poly.pdbx_strand_id
1 'polypeptide(L)'
;MDDTTFHLETDQDLKVELDLTLDDILPRIKKWSEDIYEFEDKEYYKTRWVQVNPVFSEVVLHLFFLDDYQYLSSVDGDIVFKGKWQSLEESNAIILHKLVNNHIKQSELFDLMFLNGDFFVLKKHGNHKSRGKSKYLLMVNEDTMGDLEIEELLGYLEKEGQKDYGKTVMIGVVILVILVFLFLQLT
;
A
#
# COMPACT_ATOMS: atom_id res chain seq x y z
N MET A 1 31.19 22.26 -8.33
CA MET A 1 30.05 21.35 -8.15
C MET A 1 28.88 21.97 -8.90
N ASP A 2 28.30 21.21 -9.81
CA ASP A 2 27.14 21.61 -10.63
C ASP A 2 25.87 21.39 -9.81
N ASP A 3 24.94 22.35 -9.88
CA ASP A 3 23.63 22.38 -9.22
C ASP A 3 22.85 21.07 -9.41
N THR A 4 22.98 20.45 -10.59
CA THR A 4 22.36 19.16 -10.95
C THR A 4 22.83 18.02 -10.05
N THR A 5 24.09 18.04 -9.61
CA THR A 5 24.66 16.97 -8.77
C THR A 5 24.13 17.06 -7.34
N PHE A 6 23.93 18.29 -6.84
CA PHE A 6 23.42 18.53 -5.49
C PHE A 6 21.95 18.12 -5.32
N HIS A 7 21.11 18.41 -6.32
CA HIS A 7 19.71 17.99 -6.32
C HIS A 7 19.54 16.46 -6.33
N LEU A 8 20.33 15.74 -7.15
CA LEU A 8 20.28 14.28 -7.21
C LEU A 8 20.70 13.60 -5.90
N GLU A 9 21.68 14.16 -5.18
CA GLU A 9 22.09 13.67 -3.86
C GLU A 9 20.96 13.87 -2.83
N THR A 10 20.35 15.06 -2.82
CA THR A 10 19.24 15.39 -1.90
C THR A 10 18.00 14.52 -2.14
N ASP A 11 17.62 14.32 -3.40
CA ASP A 11 16.48 13.47 -3.80
C ASP A 11 16.67 12.01 -3.38
N GLN A 12 17.91 11.54 -3.47
CA GLN A 12 18.27 10.18 -3.07
C GLN A 12 18.23 10.03 -1.55
N ASP A 13 18.71 11.03 -0.81
CA ASP A 13 18.70 11.03 0.66
C ASP A 13 17.27 10.97 1.22
N LEU A 14 16.34 11.75 0.65
CA LEU A 14 14.93 11.74 1.05
C LEU A 14 14.25 10.37 0.82
N LYS A 15 14.56 9.70 -0.29
CA LYS A 15 14.05 8.34 -0.54
C LYS A 15 14.64 7.32 0.43
N VAL A 16 15.93 7.45 0.75
CA VAL A 16 16.59 6.58 1.72
C VAL A 16 15.99 6.78 3.11
N GLU A 17 15.70 8.01 3.51
CA GLU A 17 15.06 8.32 4.79
C GLU A 17 13.66 7.70 4.91
N LEU A 18 12.83 7.82 3.86
CA LEU A 18 11.52 7.16 3.82
C LEU A 18 11.66 5.63 3.94
N ASP A 19 12.57 5.02 3.18
CA ASP A 19 12.80 3.57 3.22
C ASP A 19 13.27 3.09 4.61
N LEU A 20 14.15 3.86 5.27
CA LEU A 20 14.63 3.57 6.62
C LEU A 20 13.51 3.69 7.66
N THR A 21 12.65 4.70 7.52
CA THR A 21 11.51 4.90 8.42
C THR A 21 10.50 3.77 8.27
N LEU A 22 10.21 3.34 7.04
CA LEU A 22 9.35 2.19 6.78
C LEU A 22 9.96 0.87 7.30
N ASP A 23 11.28 0.69 7.17
CA ASP A 23 11.99 -0.47 7.74
C ASP A 23 11.85 -0.55 9.27
N ASP A 24 11.69 0.59 9.95
CA ASP A 24 11.47 0.66 11.39
C ASP A 24 10.00 0.42 11.78
N ILE A 25 9.05 1.07 11.09
CA ILE A 25 7.61 1.03 11.42
C ILE A 25 6.98 -0.33 11.06
N LEU A 26 7.22 -0.83 9.84
CA LEU A 26 6.49 -1.98 9.29
C LEU A 26 6.56 -3.24 10.19
N PRO A 27 7.72 -3.62 10.77
CA PRO A 27 7.79 -4.77 11.67
C PRO A 27 6.87 -4.67 12.90
N ARG A 28 6.59 -3.45 13.39
CA ARG A 28 5.74 -3.23 14.58
C ARG A 28 4.25 -3.37 14.27
N ILE A 29 3.84 -2.93 13.08
CA ILE A 29 2.44 -2.94 12.65
C ILE A 29 2.04 -4.18 11.84
N LYS A 30 3.01 -4.97 11.36
CA LYS A 30 2.78 -6.12 10.47
C LYS A 30 1.69 -7.09 10.94
N LYS A 31 1.57 -7.33 12.25
CA LYS A 31 0.57 -8.26 12.81
C LYS A 31 -0.89 -7.82 12.60
N TRP A 32 -1.10 -6.57 12.21
CA TRP A 32 -2.40 -5.98 11.92
C TRP A 32 -2.62 -5.74 10.44
N SER A 33 -1.63 -6.07 9.60
CA SER A 33 -1.80 -6.06 8.15
C SER A 33 -2.82 -7.10 7.78
N GLU A 34 -3.63 -6.75 6.81
CA GLU A 34 -4.44 -7.67 6.04
C GLU A 34 -3.57 -8.38 5.00
N ASP A 35 -4.04 -9.52 4.52
CA ASP A 35 -3.36 -10.28 3.47
C ASP A 35 -3.87 -9.88 2.08
N ILE A 36 -3.11 -10.18 1.02
CA ILE A 36 -3.42 -9.76 -0.34
C ILE A 36 -4.75 -10.32 -0.87
N TYR A 37 -5.23 -11.46 -0.36
CA TYR A 37 -6.54 -12.00 -0.76
C TYR A 37 -7.68 -11.09 -0.26
N GLU A 38 -7.49 -10.38 0.86
CA GLU A 38 -8.47 -9.42 1.37
C GLU A 38 -8.62 -8.20 0.45
N PHE A 39 -7.66 -7.96 -0.45
CA PHE A 39 -7.71 -6.86 -1.41
C PHE A 39 -8.93 -6.93 -2.34
N GLU A 40 -9.31 -8.14 -2.74
CA GLU A 40 -10.52 -8.38 -3.53
C GLU A 40 -11.76 -8.41 -2.64
N ASP A 41 -11.72 -9.16 -1.54
CA ASP A 41 -12.84 -9.36 -0.62
C ASP A 41 -13.35 -8.06 0.03
N LYS A 42 -12.45 -7.14 0.37
CA LYS A 42 -12.76 -5.83 0.96
C LYS A 42 -12.86 -4.70 -0.05
N GLU A 43 -12.84 -5.05 -1.34
CA GLU A 43 -12.98 -4.13 -2.45
C GLU A 43 -11.93 -3.01 -2.53
N TYR A 44 -10.72 -3.24 -2.00
CA TYR A 44 -9.61 -2.27 -2.07
C TYR A 44 -9.14 -1.96 -3.49
N TYR A 45 -9.50 -2.79 -4.46
CA TYR A 45 -9.31 -2.44 -5.86
C TYR A 45 -10.06 -1.15 -6.25
N LYS A 46 -11.20 -0.84 -5.60
CA LYS A 46 -11.97 0.39 -5.87
C LYS A 46 -11.34 1.65 -5.25
N THR A 47 -10.35 1.49 -4.37
CA THR A 47 -9.68 2.60 -3.70
C THR A 47 -8.75 3.33 -4.66
N ARG A 48 -8.68 4.64 -4.51
CA ARG A 48 -7.71 5.49 -5.20
C ARG A 48 -6.46 5.59 -4.33
N TRP A 49 -5.40 4.92 -4.77
CA TRP A 49 -4.17 4.80 -4.02
C TRP A 49 -3.18 5.88 -4.45
N VAL A 50 -2.98 6.91 -3.63
CA VAL A 50 -2.00 7.98 -3.86
C VAL A 50 -0.62 7.49 -3.44
N GLN A 51 0.36 7.56 -4.34
CA GLN A 51 1.74 7.26 -4.02
C GLN A 51 2.34 8.37 -3.16
N VAL A 52 2.94 7.98 -2.04
CA VAL A 52 3.76 8.90 -1.24
C VAL A 52 5.15 8.96 -1.84
N ASN A 53 5.59 10.15 -2.21
CA ASN A 53 6.90 10.38 -2.80
C ASN A 53 7.53 11.64 -2.21
N PRO A 54 8.69 11.55 -1.54
CA PRO A 54 9.29 12.70 -0.88
C PRO A 54 10.04 13.63 -1.85
N VAL A 55 10.16 13.27 -3.13
CA VAL A 55 11.02 13.99 -4.08
C VAL A 55 10.25 14.90 -5.03
N PHE A 56 9.10 14.48 -5.52
CA PHE A 56 8.34 15.23 -6.52
C PHE A 56 6.96 15.58 -5.97
N SER A 57 6.46 16.75 -6.32
CA SER A 57 5.14 17.24 -5.91
C SER A 57 3.98 16.65 -6.73
N GLU A 58 4.28 15.94 -7.82
CA GLU A 58 3.27 15.33 -8.68
C GLU A 58 2.49 14.27 -7.93
N VAL A 59 1.17 14.30 -8.06
CA VAL A 59 0.27 13.31 -7.45
C VAL A 59 0.20 12.10 -8.37
N VAL A 60 0.78 10.98 -7.92
CA VAL A 60 0.70 9.71 -8.64
C VAL A 60 -0.42 8.86 -8.04
N LEU A 61 -1.48 8.62 -8.82
CA LEU A 61 -2.59 7.75 -8.43
C LEU A 61 -2.47 6.38 -9.07
N HIS A 62 -2.70 5.35 -8.27
CA HIS A 62 -2.75 3.95 -8.66
C HIS A 62 -4.19 3.44 -8.57
N LEU A 63 -4.69 2.91 -9.69
CA LEU A 63 -6.07 2.43 -9.81
C LEU A 63 -6.06 0.96 -10.25
N PHE A 64 -6.80 0.14 -9.52
CA PHE A 64 -6.93 -1.29 -9.78
C PHE A 64 -8.37 -1.59 -10.18
N PHE A 65 -8.56 -2.47 -11.15
CA PHE A 65 -9.88 -2.87 -11.60
C PHE A 65 -9.93 -4.39 -11.66
N LEU A 66 -10.96 -4.98 -11.07
CA LEU A 66 -11.18 -6.42 -11.15
C LEU A 66 -11.54 -6.85 -12.57
N ASP A 67 -12.26 -5.99 -13.31
CA ASP A 67 -12.63 -6.26 -14.70
C ASP A 67 -11.37 -6.34 -15.57
N ASP A 68 -11.17 -7.52 -16.15
CA ASP A 68 -9.95 -7.97 -16.80
C ASP A 68 -8.64 -7.74 -16.00
N TYR A 69 -8.67 -7.56 -14.68
CA TYR A 69 -7.50 -7.22 -13.86
C TYR A 69 -6.71 -6.00 -14.36
N GLN A 70 -7.38 -4.95 -14.84
CA GLN A 70 -6.70 -3.75 -15.35
C GLN A 70 -6.04 -2.95 -14.22
N TYR A 71 -4.85 -2.41 -14.51
CA TYR A 71 -4.14 -1.49 -13.63
C TYR A 71 -3.78 -0.21 -14.39
N LEU A 72 -4.03 0.95 -13.79
CA LEU A 72 -3.71 2.26 -14.35
C LEU A 72 -2.86 3.05 -13.34
N SER A 73 -1.95 3.87 -13.86
CA SER A 73 -1.40 4.97 -13.07
C SER A 73 -1.65 6.31 -13.74
N SER A 74 -1.99 7.30 -12.92
CA SER A 74 -2.26 8.68 -13.32
C SER A 74 -1.24 9.60 -12.64
N VAL A 75 -0.76 10.61 -13.34
CA VAL A 75 0.11 11.65 -12.78
C VAL A 75 -0.59 12.98 -13.01
N ASP A 76 -0.94 13.68 -11.93
CA ASP A 76 -1.70 14.95 -11.96
C ASP A 76 -2.99 14.89 -12.80
N GLY A 77 -3.62 13.71 -12.85
CA GLY A 77 -4.86 13.47 -13.60
C GLY A 77 -4.67 12.87 -15.00
N ASP A 78 -3.46 12.86 -15.54
CA ASP A 78 -3.15 12.27 -16.83
C ASP A 78 -2.75 10.79 -16.72
N ILE A 79 -3.41 9.93 -17.50
CA ILE A 79 -3.09 8.50 -17.53
C ILE A 79 -1.74 8.27 -18.23
N VAL A 80 -0.68 8.10 -17.44
CA VAL A 80 0.68 7.84 -17.93
C VAL A 80 0.97 6.36 -18.16
N PHE A 81 0.22 5.46 -17.53
CA PHE A 81 0.45 4.02 -17.57
C PHE A 81 -0.84 3.23 -17.67
N LYS A 82 -0.81 2.19 -18.51
CA LYS A 82 -1.85 1.16 -18.59
C LYS A 82 -1.23 -0.23 -18.50
N GLY A 83 -1.88 -1.10 -17.75
CA GLY A 83 -1.32 -2.39 -17.40
C GLY A 83 -2.35 -3.40 -16.91
N LYS A 84 -1.83 -4.47 -16.36
CA LYS A 84 -2.58 -5.49 -15.63
C LYS A 84 -1.98 -5.67 -14.25
N TRP A 85 -2.77 -6.09 -13.29
CA TRP A 85 -2.28 -6.54 -11.99
C TRP A 85 -2.66 -8.00 -11.77
N GLN A 86 -1.98 -8.67 -10.86
CA GLN A 86 -2.29 -10.04 -10.46
C GLN A 86 -1.86 -10.25 -9.02
N SER A 87 -2.77 -10.73 -8.17
CA SER A 87 -2.45 -11.20 -6.83
C SER A 87 -1.81 -12.60 -6.87
N LEU A 88 -0.87 -12.84 -5.97
CA LEU A 88 -0.25 -14.14 -5.70
C LEU A 88 -0.49 -14.48 -4.23
N GLU A 89 -1.69 -14.99 -3.95
CA GLU A 89 -2.20 -15.21 -2.60
C GLU A 89 -1.27 -16.08 -1.74
N GLU A 90 -0.76 -17.18 -2.30
CA GLU A 90 0.13 -18.11 -1.58
C GLU A 90 1.42 -17.46 -1.07
N SER A 91 1.86 -16.38 -1.72
CA SER A 91 3.10 -15.66 -1.39
C SER A 91 2.85 -14.27 -0.80
N ASN A 92 1.58 -13.89 -0.59
CA ASN A 92 1.18 -12.55 -0.17
C ASN A 92 1.84 -11.45 -1.02
N ALA A 93 1.75 -11.59 -2.34
CA ALA A 93 2.47 -10.74 -3.29
C ALA A 93 1.56 -10.27 -4.43
N ILE A 94 1.99 -9.24 -5.17
CA ILE A 94 1.28 -8.70 -6.33
C ILE A 94 2.27 -8.48 -7.48
N ILE A 95 1.83 -8.78 -8.71
CA ILE A 95 2.55 -8.47 -9.94
C ILE A 95 1.86 -7.31 -10.64
N LEU A 96 2.64 -6.30 -11.05
CA LEU A 96 2.19 -5.21 -11.91
C LEU A 96 2.82 -5.38 -13.30
N HIS A 97 1.98 -5.56 -14.32
CA HIS A 97 2.38 -5.69 -15.71
C HIS A 97 2.25 -4.36 -16.44
N LYS A 98 3.33 -3.90 -17.07
CA LYS A 98 3.33 -2.79 -18.01
C LYS A 98 2.98 -3.28 -19.41
N LEU A 99 1.92 -2.72 -19.97
CA LEU A 99 1.53 -3.00 -21.35
C LEU A 99 2.04 -1.91 -22.30
N VAL A 100 2.52 -2.32 -23.47
CA VAL A 100 2.76 -1.44 -24.63
C VAL A 100 2.18 -2.15 -25.85
N ASN A 101 1.29 -1.49 -26.59
CA ASN A 101 0.56 -2.09 -27.72
C ASN A 101 -0.12 -3.41 -27.35
N ASN A 102 -0.72 -3.48 -26.15
CA ASN A 102 -1.39 -4.67 -25.59
C ASN A 102 -0.48 -5.89 -25.33
N HIS A 103 0.84 -5.70 -25.29
CA HIS A 103 1.81 -6.74 -24.91
C HIS A 103 2.54 -6.38 -23.62
N ILE A 104 2.80 -7.38 -22.78
CA ILE A 104 3.59 -7.22 -21.54
C ILE A 104 5.03 -6.88 -21.91
N LYS A 105 5.44 -5.64 -21.61
CA LYS A 105 6.82 -5.17 -21.83
C LYS A 105 7.69 -5.35 -20.60
N GLN A 106 7.08 -5.24 -19.42
CA GLN A 106 7.76 -5.34 -18.14
C GLN A 106 6.77 -5.86 -17.10
N SER A 107 7.26 -6.68 -16.18
CA SER A 107 6.52 -7.10 -14.99
C SER A 107 7.33 -6.74 -13.76
N GLU A 108 6.66 -6.25 -12.73
CA GLU A 108 7.27 -5.92 -11.45
C GLU A 108 6.56 -6.71 -10.36
N LEU A 109 7.33 -7.51 -9.60
CA LEU A 109 6.83 -8.29 -8.48
C LEU A 109 7.05 -7.50 -7.19
N PHE A 110 6.02 -7.46 -6.34
CA PHE A 110 6.05 -6.83 -5.05
C PHE A 110 5.53 -7.78 -3.97
N ASP A 111 6.23 -7.84 -2.86
CA ASP A 111 5.76 -8.51 -1.64
C ASP A 111 4.88 -7.51 -0.85
N LEU A 112 3.73 -7.97 -0.35
CA LEU A 112 2.90 -7.16 0.53
C LEU A 112 3.59 -7.01 1.89
N MET A 113 3.70 -5.76 2.35
CA MET A 113 4.32 -5.43 3.63
C MET A 113 3.30 -4.96 4.67
N PHE A 114 2.30 -4.21 4.22
CA PHE A 114 1.20 -3.74 5.05
C PHE A 114 -0.01 -3.38 4.17
N LEU A 115 -1.20 -3.80 4.59
CA LEU A 115 -2.48 -3.46 3.96
C LEU A 115 -3.54 -3.21 5.03
N ASN A 116 -4.27 -2.11 4.89
CA ASN A 116 -5.57 -1.87 5.51
C ASN A 116 -6.37 -0.89 4.64
N GLY A 117 -7.51 -0.39 5.13
CA GLY A 117 -8.37 0.55 4.38
C GLY A 117 -7.72 1.91 4.05
N ASP A 118 -6.64 2.26 4.75
CA ASP A 118 -5.95 3.55 4.63
C ASP A 118 -4.62 3.46 3.89
N PHE A 119 -3.90 2.34 4.03
CA PHE A 119 -2.52 2.18 3.59
C PHE A 119 -2.33 0.89 2.81
N PHE A 120 -1.57 1.00 1.71
CA PHE A 120 -1.13 -0.13 0.91
C PHE A 120 0.37 0.00 0.66
N VAL A 121 1.16 -0.81 1.38
CA VAL A 121 2.62 -0.78 1.35
C VAL A 121 3.15 -2.04 0.69
N LEU A 122 3.82 -1.83 -0.43
CA LEU A 122 4.41 -2.87 -1.25
C LEU A 122 5.94 -2.75 -1.20
N LYS A 123 6.62 -3.89 -1.08
CA LYS A 123 8.08 -3.94 -1.22
C LYS A 123 8.43 -4.60 -2.53
N LYS A 124 9.17 -3.89 -3.36
CA LYS A 124 9.58 -4.45 -4.64
C LYS A 124 10.56 -5.61 -4.42
N HIS A 125 10.34 -6.70 -5.15
CA HIS A 125 11.13 -7.92 -5.01
C HIS A 125 12.51 -7.76 -5.68
N GLY A 126 13.57 -8.17 -4.97
CA GLY A 126 14.96 -8.14 -5.45
C GLY A 126 15.89 -7.21 -4.66
N ASN A 127 17.15 -7.09 -5.11
CA ASN A 127 18.15 -6.25 -4.44
C ASN A 127 18.13 -4.82 -5.01
N HIS A 128 17.64 -3.85 -4.25
CA HIS A 128 17.45 -2.46 -4.69
C HIS A 128 18.47 -1.47 -4.12
N LYS A 129 19.21 -1.88 -3.07
CA LYS A 129 20.25 -1.05 -2.45
C LYS A 129 21.34 -0.60 -3.43
N SER A 130 21.58 -1.33 -4.52
CA SER A 130 22.62 -1.01 -5.49
C SER A 130 22.21 -0.04 -6.60
N ARG A 131 20.94 0.41 -6.66
CA ARG A 131 20.40 1.17 -7.82
C ARG A 131 19.75 2.51 -7.47
N GLY A 132 19.81 2.97 -6.21
CA GLY A 132 19.22 4.25 -5.80
C GLY A 132 17.70 4.35 -6.04
N LYS A 133 17.00 3.21 -6.10
CA LYS A 133 15.55 3.16 -6.27
C LYS A 133 14.89 2.87 -4.92
N SER A 134 13.75 3.53 -4.67
CA SER A 134 12.91 3.25 -3.51
C SER A 134 12.63 1.76 -3.41
N LYS A 135 12.85 1.20 -2.23
CA LYS A 135 12.57 -0.20 -1.92
C LYS A 135 11.07 -0.43 -1.76
N TYR A 136 10.39 0.56 -1.21
CA TYR A 136 8.95 0.52 -0.98
C TYR A 136 8.18 1.37 -1.98
N LEU A 137 6.98 0.89 -2.30
CA LEU A 137 5.88 1.64 -2.88
C LEU A 137 4.86 1.83 -1.75
N LEU A 138 4.91 2.99 -1.10
CA LEU A 138 3.94 3.41 -0.09
C LEU A 138 2.79 4.12 -0.80
N MET A 139 1.60 3.57 -0.66
CA MET A 139 0.37 4.21 -1.15
C MET A 139 -0.61 4.42 -0.01
N VAL A 140 -1.38 5.50 -0.10
CA VAL A 140 -2.39 5.90 0.86
C VAL A 140 -3.70 6.12 0.14
N ASN A 141 -4.80 5.77 0.77
CA ASN A 141 -6.12 6.10 0.29
C ASN A 141 -6.24 7.63 0.13
N GLU A 142 -6.68 8.09 -1.04
CA GLU A 142 -6.88 9.51 -1.35
C GLU A 142 -7.71 10.22 -0.27
N ASP A 143 -8.73 9.56 0.29
CA ASP A 143 -9.59 10.12 1.34
C ASP A 143 -8.83 10.35 2.67
N THR A 144 -7.76 9.60 2.90
CA THR A 144 -6.94 9.61 4.13
C THR A 144 -5.73 10.53 3.98
N MET A 145 -5.20 10.69 2.76
CA MET A 145 -4.04 11.54 2.47
C MET A 145 -4.26 12.99 2.96
N GLY A 146 -5.43 13.58 2.65
CA GLY A 146 -5.76 14.95 3.02
C GLY A 146 -4.64 15.94 2.66
N ASP A 147 -4.33 16.85 3.59
CA ASP A 147 -3.22 17.80 3.51
C ASP A 147 -2.03 17.39 4.39
N LEU A 148 -1.90 16.10 4.74
CA LEU A 148 -0.87 15.62 5.66
C LEU A 148 0.52 15.69 5.02
N GLU A 149 1.49 16.21 5.78
CA GLU A 149 2.90 16.07 5.43
C GLU A 149 3.35 14.61 5.60
N ILE A 150 4.41 14.21 4.89
CA ILE A 150 4.88 12.81 4.88
C ILE A 150 5.21 12.31 6.29
N GLU A 151 5.80 13.17 7.13
CA GLU A 151 6.15 12.83 8.51
C GLU A 151 4.90 12.56 9.36
N GLU A 152 3.86 13.38 9.21
CA GLU A 152 2.57 13.18 9.88
C GLU A 152 1.88 11.90 9.38
N LEU A 153 1.96 11.64 8.08
CA LEU A 153 1.40 10.47 7.44
C LEU A 153 2.06 9.17 7.91
N LEU A 154 3.39 9.17 8.09
CA LEU A 154 4.12 8.04 8.66
C LEU A 154 3.79 7.83 10.14
N GLY A 155 3.61 8.91 10.91
CA GLY A 155 3.08 8.82 12.27
C GLY A 155 1.65 8.26 12.32
N TYR A 156 0.82 8.62 11.34
CA TYR A 156 -0.53 8.08 11.19
C TYR A 156 -0.50 6.59 10.82
N LEU A 157 0.37 6.16 9.89
CA LEU A 157 0.58 4.75 9.55
C LEU A 157 0.92 3.91 10.79
N GLU A 158 1.85 4.37 11.62
CA GLU A 158 2.26 3.65 12.83
C GLU A 158 1.09 3.51 13.84
N LYS A 159 0.26 4.55 13.96
CA LYS A 159 -0.85 4.61 14.90
C LYS A 159 -2.07 3.81 14.42
N GLU A 160 -2.48 4.01 13.17
CA GLU A 160 -3.68 3.41 12.61
C GLU A 160 -3.46 1.92 12.33
N GLY A 161 -2.22 1.57 11.97
CA GLY A 161 -1.81 0.18 11.85
C GLY A 161 -1.96 -0.63 13.14
N GLN A 162 -2.42 -0.07 14.28
CA GLN A 162 -2.70 -0.80 15.51
C GLN A 162 -4.20 -0.90 15.88
N LYS A 163 -5.10 -0.24 15.15
CA LYS A 163 -6.49 -0.02 15.61
C LYS A 163 -7.54 -1.01 15.10
N ASP A 164 -7.38 -1.61 13.92
CA ASP A 164 -8.48 -2.32 13.26
C ASP A 164 -8.95 -3.61 13.97
N TYR A 165 -8.12 -4.21 14.81
CA TYR A 165 -8.50 -5.41 15.56
C TYR A 165 -9.52 -5.16 16.68
N GLY A 166 -9.60 -3.93 17.19
CA GLY A 166 -10.50 -3.59 18.29
C GLY A 166 -11.98 -3.76 17.92
N LYS A 167 -12.37 -3.40 16.69
CA LYS A 167 -13.76 -3.46 16.23
C LYS A 167 -14.20 -4.89 15.95
N THR A 168 -13.38 -5.68 15.26
CA THR A 168 -13.69 -7.09 14.93
C THR A 168 -13.76 -7.97 16.17
N VAL A 169 -12.84 -7.79 17.13
CA VAL A 169 -12.90 -8.51 18.42
C VAL A 169 -14.14 -8.10 19.21
N MET A 170 -14.52 -6.82 19.22
CA MET A 170 -15.72 -6.38 19.93
C MET A 170 -17.00 -6.99 19.34
N ILE A 171 -17.13 -7.03 18.01
CA ILE A 171 -18.24 -7.73 17.33
C ILE A 171 -18.25 -9.22 17.68
N GLY A 172 -17.10 -9.89 17.64
CA GLY A 172 -16.98 -11.30 18.01
C GLY A 172 -17.41 -11.58 19.45
N VAL A 173 -17.02 -10.71 20.40
CA VAL A 173 -17.43 -10.80 21.81
C VAL A 173 -18.93 -10.58 21.96
N VAL A 174 -19.52 -9.61 21.26
CA VAL A 174 -20.97 -9.37 21.28
C VAL A 174 -21.74 -10.58 20.76
N ILE A 175 -21.31 -11.17 19.64
CA ILE A 175 -21.92 -12.39 19.08
C ILE A 175 -21.82 -13.55 20.07
N LEU A 176 -20.64 -13.76 20.69
CA LEU A 176 -20.45 -14.80 21.70
C LEU A 176 -21.40 -14.62 22.90
N VAL A 177 -21.55 -13.39 23.40
CA VAL A 177 -22.46 -13.08 24.52
C VAL A 177 -23.92 -13.37 24.14
N ILE A 178 -24.33 -13.03 22.92
CA ILE A 178 -25.68 -13.34 22.41
C ILE A 178 -25.90 -14.86 22.35
N LEU A 179 -24.94 -15.62 21.83
CA LEU A 179 -25.04 -17.08 21.74
C LEU A 179 -25.13 -17.74 23.12
N VAL A 180 -24.32 -17.30 24.08
CA VAL A 180 -24.37 -17.79 25.47
C VAL A 180 -25.73 -17.46 26.12
N PHE A 181 -26.24 -16.25 25.92
CA PHE A 181 -27.55 -15.85 26.44
C PHE A 181 -28.68 -16.71 25.85
N LEU A 182 -28.68 -16.94 24.53
CA LEU A 182 -29.67 -17.80 23.88
C LEU A 182 -29.61 -19.24 24.39
N PHE A 183 -28.41 -19.79 24.58
CA PHE A 183 -28.22 -21.15 25.13
C PHE A 183 -28.81 -21.29 26.55
N LEU A 184 -28.62 -20.27 27.40
CA LEU A 184 -29.19 -20.24 28.75
C LEU A 184 -30.72 -20.13 28.79
N GLN A 185 -31.36 -19.54 27.77
CA GLN A 185 -32.82 -19.46 27.67
C GLN A 185 -33.44 -20.78 27.17
N LEU A 186 -32.66 -21.64 26.52
CA LEU A 186 -33.08 -22.92 25.94
C LEU A 186 -32.90 -24.12 26.89
N THR A 187 -32.24 -23.93 28.03
CA THR A 187 -31.99 -24.95 29.07
C THR A 187 -32.88 -24.69 30.28
#